data_AF-A0A5C0WKD2-F1
#
_entry.id   AF-A0A5C0WKD2-F1
#
_cell.length_a   1.000
_cell.length_b   1.000
_cell.length_c   1.000
_cell.angle_alpha   90.00
_cell.angle_beta   90.00
_cell.angle_gamma   90.00
#
_symmetry.space_group_name_H-M   'P 1'
#
loop_
_entity.id
_entity.type
_entity.pdbx_description
1 polymer ?
#
loop_
_entity_poly.entity_id
_entity_poly.type
_entity_poly.pdbx_seq_one_letter_code
_entity_poly.pdbx_strand_id
1 'polypeptide(L)'
;MVKIIQALIPKQHRNRPGNTMKPLYITVHNTSNSAKGANAASHAAFVARSSTGVSWHYTVDDQVIYQHLPLNENGWHAGDGRGTGNMKSIGIEICENADGSFEQAVENAQWLIRKLMGDFGIPLSNVVPHKHWSGKECPRKLLGRWDQFKAGIATAHTGSKSTRKPVQTESLSHKAPVSKQKSSNLPSGILKVTKPLTKGPQVTAVQKALSSLYYYPDKGAKNNGIDGYYGPKTANAVKRFQLMNGLAADGIYGPKTKNKIEQLLKK
;
A
#
# COMPACT_ATOMS: atom_id res chain seq x y z
N MET A 1 -0.92 -9.95 16.68
CA MET A 1 -0.09 -8.82 16.22
C MET A 1 1.35 -9.18 16.48
N VAL A 2 2.24 -8.96 15.51
CA VAL A 2 3.67 -9.24 15.71
C VAL A 2 4.28 -8.20 16.65
N LYS A 3 5.22 -8.65 17.48
CA LYS A 3 5.92 -7.79 18.44
C LYS A 3 6.88 -6.85 17.70
N ILE A 4 6.86 -5.57 18.06
CA ILE A 4 7.85 -4.57 17.62
C ILE A 4 8.76 -4.27 18.80
N ILE A 5 10.08 -4.41 18.61
CA ILE A 5 11.13 -4.07 19.57
C ILE A 5 11.85 -2.82 19.06
N GLN A 6 12.00 -1.81 19.91
CA GLN A 6 12.81 -0.64 19.58
C GLN A 6 14.27 -0.89 19.93
N ALA A 7 15.13 -0.80 18.92
CA ALA A 7 16.59 -0.87 19.03
C ALA A 7 17.19 0.27 18.21
N LEU A 8 16.93 1.51 18.64
CA LEU A 8 17.28 2.70 17.87
C LEU A 8 18.81 2.83 17.73
N ILE A 9 19.26 3.14 16.52
CA ILE A 9 20.66 3.48 16.24
C ILE A 9 21.04 4.69 17.12
N PRO A 10 22.20 4.69 17.81
CA PRO A 10 22.64 5.82 18.60
C PRO A 10 22.75 7.12 17.79
N LYS A 11 22.35 8.25 18.37
CA LYS A 11 22.31 9.57 17.69
C LYS A 11 23.67 10.03 17.18
N GLN A 12 24.75 9.58 17.81
CA GLN A 12 26.13 9.91 17.44
C GLN A 12 26.66 9.08 16.26
N HIS A 13 25.95 8.03 15.82
CA HIS A 13 26.41 7.21 14.70
C HIS A 13 26.06 7.88 13.37
N ARG A 14 27.02 7.88 12.44
CA ARG A 14 26.90 8.58 11.14
C ARG A 14 25.76 8.05 10.26
N ASN A 15 25.37 6.80 10.45
CA ASN A 15 24.23 6.21 9.74
C ASN A 15 22.87 6.58 10.36
N ARG A 16 22.80 7.31 11.47
CA ARG A 16 21.58 7.99 11.92
C ARG A 16 21.71 9.48 11.62
N PRO A 17 21.27 9.93 10.44
CA PRO A 17 21.52 11.31 10.00
C PRO A 17 20.69 12.35 10.74
N GLY A 18 19.58 11.96 11.38
CA GLY A 18 18.76 12.85 12.20
C GLY A 18 18.04 13.96 11.43
N ASN A 19 18.00 13.94 10.08
CA ASN A 19 17.22 14.95 9.36
C ASN A 19 15.73 14.68 9.54
N THR A 20 14.96 15.73 9.80
CA THR A 20 13.51 15.66 9.94
C THR A 20 12.84 15.09 8.70
N MET A 21 11.97 14.12 8.90
CA MET A 21 11.16 13.47 7.88
C MET A 21 9.67 13.53 8.26
N LYS A 22 8.83 13.83 7.26
CA LYS A 22 7.42 13.45 7.25
C LYS A 22 7.28 12.38 6.18
N PRO A 23 6.98 11.12 6.53
CA PRO A 23 7.03 10.03 5.57
C PRO A 23 5.89 10.16 4.56
N LEU A 24 6.24 10.03 3.28
CA LEU A 24 5.31 10.02 2.14
C LEU A 24 5.32 8.67 1.41
N TYR A 25 6.36 7.86 1.64
CA TYR A 25 6.58 6.57 1.00
C TYR A 25 6.95 5.50 2.03
N ILE A 26 6.81 4.24 1.60
CA ILE A 26 7.40 3.09 2.27
C ILE A 26 8.21 2.33 1.22
N THR A 27 9.50 2.13 1.50
CA THR A 27 10.41 1.41 0.61
C THR A 27 10.66 0.02 1.16
N VAL A 28 10.32 -1.01 0.37
CA VAL A 28 10.51 -2.41 0.75
C VAL A 28 11.80 -2.96 0.16
N HIS A 29 12.52 -3.71 0.99
CA HIS A 29 13.81 -4.33 0.69
C HIS A 29 13.83 -5.81 1.10
N ASN A 30 14.80 -6.56 0.57
CA ASN A 30 15.21 -7.84 1.13
C ASN A 30 16.63 -7.70 1.66
N THR A 31 16.91 -8.31 2.81
CA THR A 31 18.21 -8.20 3.47
C THR A 31 19.36 -8.76 2.64
N SER A 32 19.08 -9.61 1.64
CA SER A 32 20.09 -10.27 0.79
C SER A 32 21.07 -11.14 1.60
N ASN A 33 20.66 -11.58 2.79
CA ASN A 33 21.46 -12.42 3.68
C ASN A 33 20.67 -13.66 4.08
N SER A 34 20.92 -14.76 3.39
CA SER A 34 20.28 -16.06 3.63
C SER A 34 20.99 -16.92 4.68
N ALA A 35 22.07 -16.44 5.31
CA ALA A 35 22.78 -17.20 6.32
C ALA A 35 21.87 -17.52 7.51
N LYS A 36 22.07 -18.69 8.12
CA LYS A 36 21.40 -19.04 9.38
C LYS A 36 21.72 -17.99 10.45
N GLY A 37 20.72 -17.56 11.21
CA GLY A 37 20.85 -16.51 12.22
C GLY A 37 20.85 -15.08 11.68
N ALA A 38 20.72 -14.85 10.37
CA ALA A 38 20.56 -13.50 9.78
C ALA A 38 19.13 -12.94 9.94
N ASN A 39 18.55 -13.10 11.13
CA ASN A 39 17.20 -12.66 11.51
C ASN A 39 17.14 -11.15 11.83
N ALA A 40 16.00 -10.64 12.31
CA ALA A 40 15.81 -9.22 12.55
C ALA A 40 16.71 -8.68 13.68
N ALA A 41 16.96 -9.48 14.72
CA ALA A 41 17.87 -9.12 15.82
C ALA A 41 19.33 -8.99 15.34
N SER A 42 19.79 -9.90 14.49
CA SER A 42 21.13 -9.82 13.88
C SER A 42 21.31 -8.55 13.04
N HIS A 43 20.30 -8.17 12.26
CA HIS A 43 20.31 -6.93 11.49
C HIS A 43 20.23 -5.68 12.39
N ALA A 44 19.50 -5.73 13.50
CA ALA A 44 19.50 -4.66 14.51
C ALA A 44 20.92 -4.44 15.08
N ALA A 45 21.62 -5.53 15.42
CA ALA A 45 23.00 -5.47 15.89
C ALA A 45 23.96 -4.94 14.81
N PHE A 46 23.71 -5.23 13.52
CA PHE A 46 24.51 -4.71 12.41
C PHE A 46 24.37 -3.19 12.25
N VAL A 47 23.14 -2.67 12.17
CA VAL A 47 22.93 -1.21 11.97
C VAL A 47 23.32 -0.37 13.19
N ALA A 48 23.36 -0.98 14.37
CA ALA A 48 23.82 -0.33 15.59
C ALA A 48 25.35 -0.11 15.64
N ARG A 49 26.15 -0.73 14.77
CA ARG A 49 27.62 -0.55 14.77
C ARG A 49 27.98 0.85 14.26
N SER A 50 28.95 1.50 14.90
CA SER A 50 29.43 2.83 14.49
C SER A 50 30.09 2.85 13.11
N SER A 51 30.57 1.70 12.63
CA SER A 51 31.18 1.52 11.30
C SER A 51 30.18 1.30 10.18
N THR A 52 28.90 1.02 10.49
CA THR A 52 27.89 0.79 9.46
C THR A 52 27.51 2.11 8.79
N GLY A 53 27.55 2.15 7.46
CA GLY A 53 27.24 3.37 6.67
C GLY A 53 25.79 3.50 6.20
N VAL A 54 24.98 2.45 6.37
CA VAL A 54 23.58 2.38 5.93
C VAL A 54 22.61 2.32 7.10
N SER A 55 21.36 2.69 6.87
CA SER A 55 20.31 2.60 7.88
C SER A 55 18.92 2.57 7.27
N TRP A 56 18.00 1.93 7.97
CA TRP A 56 16.59 1.83 7.62
C TRP A 56 15.76 1.75 8.90
N HIS A 57 14.43 1.84 8.79
CA HIS A 57 13.58 2.03 9.96
C HIS A 57 13.21 0.71 10.61
N TYR A 58 12.95 -0.33 9.83
CA TYR A 58 12.53 -1.63 10.35
C TYR A 58 13.23 -2.81 9.67
N THR A 59 13.62 -3.81 10.46
CA THR A 59 13.83 -5.17 9.94
C THR A 59 12.71 -6.07 10.42
N VAL A 60 12.18 -6.91 9.52
CA VAL A 60 11.07 -7.82 9.76
C VAL A 60 11.53 -9.25 9.50
N ASP A 61 11.42 -10.12 10.49
CA ASP A 61 11.50 -11.58 10.31
C ASP A 61 10.15 -12.25 10.56
N ASP A 62 10.14 -13.58 10.62
CA ASP A 62 8.96 -14.41 10.80
C ASP A 62 8.37 -14.35 12.22
N GLN A 63 9.12 -13.87 13.21
CA GLN A 63 8.72 -13.87 14.62
C GLN A 63 8.57 -12.46 15.22
N VAL A 64 9.41 -11.52 14.81
CA VAL A 64 9.58 -10.21 15.45
C VAL A 64 9.98 -9.11 14.45
N ILE A 65 9.67 -7.87 14.81
CA ILE A 65 10.08 -6.67 14.08
C ILE A 65 10.99 -5.84 14.98
N TYR A 66 12.11 -5.39 14.43
CA TYR A 66 12.99 -4.42 15.11
C TYR A 66 12.91 -3.05 14.44
N GLN A 67 12.74 -2.00 15.24
CA GLN A 67 12.78 -0.61 14.81
C GLN A 67 14.14 0.02 15.13
N HIS A 68 14.81 0.57 14.11
CA HIS A 68 16.16 1.13 14.23
C HIS A 68 16.22 2.66 14.12
N LEU A 69 15.20 3.28 13.52
CA LEU A 69 15.10 4.74 13.39
C LEU A 69 13.72 5.24 13.82
N PRO A 70 13.62 6.43 14.43
CA PRO A 70 12.35 7.14 14.58
C PRO A 70 11.70 7.42 13.22
N LEU A 71 10.37 7.43 13.16
CA LEU A 71 9.63 7.62 11.90
C LEU A 71 9.57 9.09 11.43
N ASN A 72 10.08 10.00 12.26
CA ASN A 72 10.26 11.42 11.93
C ASN A 72 11.72 11.75 11.57
N GLU A 73 12.60 10.76 11.41
CA GLU A 73 13.99 10.91 10.98
C GLU A 73 14.23 10.10 9.71
N ASN A 74 15.05 10.61 8.79
CA ASN A 74 15.38 9.89 7.56
C ASN A 74 16.42 8.77 7.80
N GLY A 75 16.51 7.81 6.87
CA GLY A 75 17.57 6.79 6.83
C GLY A 75 18.38 6.81 5.53
N TRP A 76 19.42 5.98 5.47
CA TRP A 76 20.25 5.77 4.28
C TRP A 76 20.05 4.35 3.72
N HIS A 77 18.96 4.15 2.98
CA HIS A 77 18.58 2.83 2.44
C HIS A 77 18.23 2.82 0.95
N ALA A 78 17.81 3.96 0.38
CA ALA A 78 17.28 4.01 -0.98
C ALA A 78 18.36 4.20 -2.07
N GLY A 79 19.59 4.56 -1.70
CA GLY A 79 20.70 4.71 -2.65
C GLY A 79 20.54 5.89 -3.62
N ASP A 80 19.66 6.84 -3.31
CA ASP A 80 19.35 8.02 -4.13
C ASP A 80 19.93 9.33 -3.54
N GLY A 81 20.97 9.21 -2.71
CA GLY A 81 21.58 10.36 -2.03
C GLY A 81 20.58 11.07 -1.12
N ARG A 82 20.32 12.36 -1.38
CA ARG A 82 19.30 13.15 -0.67
C ARG A 82 17.95 13.17 -1.41
N GLY A 83 17.70 12.17 -2.26
CA GLY A 83 16.43 12.02 -2.98
C GLY A 83 15.26 11.61 -2.09
N THR A 84 14.09 11.47 -2.72
CA THR A 84 12.82 11.18 -2.04
C THR A 84 12.84 9.83 -1.30
N GLY A 85 13.54 8.84 -1.85
CA GLY A 85 13.65 7.51 -1.26
C GLY A 85 14.30 7.54 0.11
N ASN A 86 15.43 8.25 0.28
CA ASN A 86 16.05 8.42 1.59
C ASN A 86 15.32 9.44 2.46
N MET A 87 14.92 10.59 1.89
CA MET A 87 14.47 11.74 2.67
C MET A 87 12.99 11.74 3.06
N LYS A 88 12.17 10.88 2.44
CA LYS A 88 10.71 10.86 2.60
C LYS A 88 10.12 9.45 2.67
N SER A 89 10.92 8.40 2.83
CA SER A 89 10.43 7.02 2.88
C SER A 89 10.82 6.30 4.17
N ILE A 90 9.90 5.48 4.68
CA ILE A 90 10.19 4.50 5.70
C ILE A 90 10.76 3.25 5.02
N GLY A 91 12.06 2.98 5.22
CA GLY A 91 12.72 1.75 4.78
C GLY A 91 12.39 0.53 5.64
N ILE A 92 11.94 -0.56 5.01
CA ILE A 92 11.64 -1.86 5.64
C ILE A 92 12.46 -2.96 4.95
N GLU A 93 13.31 -3.63 5.72
CA GLU A 93 14.09 -4.80 5.31
C GLU A 93 13.37 -6.09 5.71
N ILE A 94 13.08 -6.97 4.76
CA ILE A 94 12.46 -8.27 5.01
C ILE A 94 13.56 -9.34 5.03
N CYS A 95 13.69 -10.03 6.15
CA CYS A 95 14.67 -11.10 6.36
C CYS A 95 14.43 -12.29 5.42
N GLU A 96 15.52 -12.96 5.06
CA GLU A 96 15.53 -14.11 4.14
C GLU A 96 16.43 -15.25 4.64
N ASN A 97 16.81 -15.23 5.92
CA ASN A 97 17.64 -16.21 6.58
C ASN A 97 17.07 -17.63 6.46
N ALA A 98 17.93 -18.61 6.17
CA ALA A 98 17.51 -19.98 5.84
C ALA A 98 16.83 -20.74 6.99
N ASP A 99 17.01 -20.29 8.23
CA ASP A 99 16.38 -20.82 9.44
C ASP A 99 15.09 -20.09 9.83
N GLY A 100 14.60 -19.14 9.02
CA GLY A 100 13.32 -18.45 9.20
C GLY A 100 12.35 -18.68 8.03
N SER A 101 11.07 -18.39 8.27
CA SER A 101 10.02 -18.45 7.23
C SER A 101 9.92 -17.15 6.45
N PHE A 102 10.42 -17.15 5.20
CA PHE A 102 10.33 -15.96 4.33
C PHE A 102 8.89 -15.49 4.11
N GLU A 103 7.94 -16.41 3.88
CA GLU A 103 6.54 -16.03 3.66
C GLU A 103 5.89 -15.45 4.92
N GLN A 104 6.23 -15.95 6.11
CA GLN A 104 5.74 -15.35 7.36
C GLN A 104 6.35 -13.95 7.58
N ALA A 105 7.63 -13.76 7.26
CA ALA A 105 8.26 -12.44 7.29
C ALA A 105 7.58 -11.46 6.30
N VAL A 106 7.17 -11.95 5.12
CA VAL A 106 6.37 -11.17 4.15
C VAL A 106 5.02 -10.77 4.74
N GLU A 107 4.27 -11.69 5.36
CA GLU A 107 2.98 -11.38 6.00
C GLU A 107 3.13 -10.35 7.13
N ASN A 108 4.17 -10.51 7.96
CA ASN A 108 4.51 -9.58 9.03
C ASN A 108 4.84 -8.19 8.47
N ALA A 109 5.59 -8.13 7.37
CA ALA A 109 5.92 -6.88 6.70
C ALA A 109 4.66 -6.22 6.13
N GLN A 110 3.76 -6.98 5.51
CA GLN A 110 2.48 -6.45 5.04
C GLN A 110 1.64 -5.90 6.20
N TRP A 111 1.64 -6.55 7.37
CA TRP A 111 0.96 -6.05 8.57
C TRP A 111 1.56 -4.72 9.06
N LEU A 112 2.88 -4.63 9.14
CA LEU A 112 3.57 -3.39 9.50
C LEU A 112 3.28 -2.27 8.49
N ILE A 113 3.33 -2.57 7.19
CA ILE A 113 3.06 -1.60 6.13
C ILE A 113 1.63 -1.05 6.24
N ARG A 114 0.63 -1.92 6.47
CA ARG A 114 -0.76 -1.48 6.70
C ARG A 114 -0.87 -0.52 7.88
N LYS A 115 -0.19 -0.85 8.99
CA LYS A 115 -0.16 0.01 10.18
C LYS A 115 0.43 1.39 9.84
N LEU A 116 1.60 1.42 9.21
CA LEU A 116 2.29 2.65 8.84
C LEU A 116 1.51 3.49 7.82
N MET A 117 0.84 2.84 6.86
CA MET A 117 -0.06 3.52 5.93
C MET A 117 -1.21 4.22 6.67
N GLY A 118 -1.82 3.55 7.65
CA GLY A 118 -2.88 4.13 8.49
C GLY A 118 -2.39 5.29 9.35
N ASP A 119 -1.26 5.11 10.04
CA ASP A 119 -0.71 6.11 10.95
C ASP A 119 -0.31 7.42 10.24
N PHE A 120 0.19 7.33 9.00
CA PHE A 120 0.76 8.47 8.27
C PHE A 120 -0.04 8.90 7.03
N GLY A 121 -1.15 8.21 6.72
CA GLY A 121 -1.94 8.47 5.52
C GLY A 121 -1.19 8.17 4.21
N ILE A 122 -0.27 7.21 4.22
CA ILE A 122 0.52 6.85 3.04
C ILE A 122 -0.32 5.95 2.13
N PRO A 123 -0.59 6.32 0.86
CA PRO A 123 -1.39 5.49 -0.03
C PRO A 123 -0.60 4.25 -0.48
N LEU A 124 -1.30 3.15 -0.80
CA LEU A 124 -0.64 1.92 -1.26
C LEU A 124 0.22 2.16 -2.52
N SER A 125 -0.13 3.14 -3.35
CA SER A 125 0.69 3.55 -4.51
C SER A 125 2.10 4.00 -4.13
N ASN A 126 2.27 4.49 -2.90
CA ASN A 126 3.55 4.97 -2.37
C ASN A 126 4.28 3.89 -1.54
N VAL A 127 3.76 2.66 -1.53
CA VAL A 127 4.54 1.46 -1.17
C VAL A 127 5.25 0.99 -2.43
N VAL A 128 6.57 1.13 -2.45
CA VAL A 128 7.42 0.94 -3.63
C VAL A 128 8.61 0.02 -3.32
N PRO A 129 9.12 -0.72 -4.31
CA PRO A 129 10.34 -1.49 -4.14
C PRO A 129 11.55 -0.54 -4.12
N HIS A 130 12.68 -0.96 -3.55
CA HIS A 130 13.94 -0.20 -3.66
C HIS A 130 14.33 0.11 -5.12
N LYS A 131 14.04 -0.82 -6.04
CA LYS A 131 14.20 -0.65 -7.49
C LYS A 131 13.59 0.63 -8.05
N HIS A 132 12.50 1.12 -7.44
CA HIS A 132 11.86 2.38 -7.84
C HIS A 132 12.78 3.60 -7.75
N TRP A 133 13.73 3.60 -6.80
CA TRP A 133 14.60 4.75 -6.52
C TRP A 133 15.91 4.70 -7.29
N SER A 134 16.63 3.58 -7.18
CA SER A 134 18.02 3.45 -7.69
C SER A 134 18.15 2.48 -8.86
N GLY A 135 17.07 1.79 -9.25
CA GLY A 135 17.13 0.71 -10.24
C GLY A 135 17.72 -0.61 -9.72
N LYS A 136 18.23 -0.66 -8.48
CA LYS A 136 18.74 -1.90 -7.86
C LYS A 136 17.67 -3.00 -7.89
N GLU A 137 18.07 -4.24 -8.22
CA GLU A 137 17.19 -5.42 -8.14
C GLU A 137 16.87 -5.82 -6.69
N CYS A 138 16.09 -4.98 -6.01
CA CYS A 138 15.67 -5.12 -4.63
C CYS A 138 14.23 -4.59 -4.51
N PRO A 139 13.31 -5.29 -3.81
CA PRO A 139 13.46 -6.57 -3.11
C PRO A 139 13.43 -7.78 -4.07
N ARG A 140 14.59 -8.44 -4.25
CA ARG A 140 14.80 -9.48 -5.28
C ARG A 140 13.79 -10.64 -5.24
N LYS A 141 13.35 -11.05 -4.05
CA LYS A 141 12.41 -12.17 -3.87
C LYS A 141 10.95 -11.76 -4.09
N LEU A 142 10.67 -10.46 -4.18
CA LEU A 142 9.31 -9.94 -4.30
C LEU A 142 9.04 -9.24 -5.64
N LEU A 143 10.06 -8.80 -6.38
CA LEU A 143 9.86 -8.09 -7.66
C LEU A 143 8.99 -8.88 -8.66
N GLY A 144 9.21 -10.19 -8.80
CA GLY A 144 8.41 -11.05 -9.68
C GLY A 144 6.97 -11.32 -9.19
N ARG A 145 6.66 -10.99 -7.95
CA ARG A 145 5.34 -11.15 -7.31
C ARG A 145 4.87 -9.88 -6.61
N TRP A 146 5.31 -8.73 -7.10
CA TRP A 146 5.14 -7.45 -6.41
C TRP A 146 3.66 -7.07 -6.27
N ASP A 147 2.86 -7.36 -7.30
CA ASP A 147 1.41 -7.13 -7.26
C ASP A 147 0.73 -8.02 -6.22
N GLN A 148 1.15 -9.29 -6.09
CA GLN A 148 0.63 -10.19 -5.05
C GLN A 148 1.03 -9.71 -3.65
N PHE A 149 2.27 -9.25 -3.49
CA PHE A 149 2.74 -8.64 -2.25
C PHE A 149 1.89 -7.42 -1.87
N LYS A 150 1.61 -6.52 -2.81
CA LYS A 150 0.76 -5.34 -2.58
C LYS A 150 -0.70 -5.71 -2.33
N ALA A 151 -1.21 -6.75 -3.00
CA ALA A 151 -2.56 -7.26 -2.75
C ALA A 151 -2.68 -7.77 -1.30
N GLY A 152 -1.67 -8.48 -0.79
CA GLY A 152 -1.64 -8.88 0.61
C GLY A 152 -1.72 -7.67 1.55
N ILE A 153 -1.02 -6.56 1.28
CA ILE A 153 -1.15 -5.33 2.08
C ILE A 153 -2.62 -4.84 2.08
N ALA A 154 -3.36 -4.93 0.99
CA ALA A 154 -4.73 -4.43 0.92
C ALA A 154 -5.75 -5.27 1.72
N THR A 155 -5.51 -6.57 1.97
CA THR A 155 -6.56 -7.52 2.39
C THR A 155 -6.84 -7.62 3.90
N ALA A 156 -5.94 -7.20 4.80
CA ALA A 156 -6.07 -7.55 6.22
C ALA A 156 -6.95 -6.64 7.10
N HIS A 157 -7.82 -5.79 6.53
CA HIS A 157 -8.84 -5.07 7.32
C HIS A 157 -10.08 -5.92 7.66
N THR A 158 -10.04 -7.22 7.39
CA THR A 158 -11.11 -8.17 7.74
C THR A 158 -10.53 -9.36 8.53
N GLY A 159 -10.18 -9.09 9.79
CA GLY A 159 -9.64 -10.09 10.71
C GLY A 159 -10.48 -10.23 11.98
N SER A 160 -11.80 -10.39 11.87
CA SER A 160 -12.53 -11.14 12.89
C SER A 160 -12.47 -12.61 12.48
N LYS A 161 -11.98 -13.47 13.38
CA LYS A 161 -11.85 -14.92 13.16
C LYS A 161 -13.18 -15.48 12.67
N SER A 162 -13.17 -16.15 11.51
CA SER A 162 -14.27 -17.03 11.11
C SER A 162 -13.74 -18.44 10.97
N THR A 163 -14.03 -19.25 11.99
CA THR A 163 -14.07 -20.70 11.88
C THR A 163 -15.47 -21.08 11.40
N ARG A 164 -15.60 -21.57 10.15
CA ARG A 164 -16.44 -22.75 9.81
C ARG A 164 -16.40 -23.12 8.32
N LYS A 165 -16.60 -24.42 8.10
CA LYS A 165 -16.60 -25.26 6.88
C LYS A 165 -17.75 -24.93 5.89
N PRO A 166 -17.74 -25.49 4.66
CA PRO A 166 -18.46 -24.97 3.49
C PRO A 166 -19.90 -25.46 3.41
N VAL A 167 -20.80 -24.64 2.86
CA VAL A 167 -22.13 -25.08 2.39
C VAL A 167 -22.45 -24.43 1.05
N GLN A 168 -23.07 -25.26 0.21
CA GLN A 168 -23.42 -25.08 -1.19
C GLN A 168 -24.53 -24.05 -1.44
N THR A 169 -24.63 -23.72 -2.73
CA THR A 169 -25.71 -23.06 -3.49
C THR A 169 -27.12 -23.16 -2.92
N GLU A 170 -27.84 -22.02 -2.92
CA GLU A 170 -29.13 -21.88 -3.62
C GLU A 170 -29.59 -20.42 -3.67
N SER A 171 -30.26 -20.08 -4.77
CA SER A 171 -30.98 -18.84 -5.05
C SER A 171 -32.20 -18.68 -4.15
N LEU A 172 -32.62 -17.44 -3.85
CA LEU A 172 -34.03 -17.01 -3.88
C LEU A 172 -34.15 -15.49 -3.67
N SER A 173 -35.09 -14.92 -4.43
CA SER A 173 -35.52 -13.53 -4.46
C SER A 173 -36.31 -13.14 -3.22
N HIS A 174 -36.09 -11.95 -2.65
CA HIS A 174 -37.12 -11.22 -1.90
C HIS A 174 -36.90 -9.70 -2.02
N LYS A 175 -37.99 -8.98 -2.33
CA LYS A 175 -38.11 -7.52 -2.39
C LYS A 175 -38.42 -6.95 -1.00
N ALA A 176 -38.05 -5.67 -0.87
CA ALA A 176 -38.51 -4.62 0.07
C ALA A 176 -37.66 -4.39 1.34
N PRO A 177 -37.66 -3.17 1.94
CA PRO A 177 -38.25 -1.90 1.51
C PRO A 177 -37.22 -0.77 1.29
N VAL A 178 -37.65 0.23 0.52
CA VAL A 178 -36.93 1.48 0.25
C VAL A 178 -36.98 2.38 1.48
N SER A 179 -35.85 2.60 2.15
CA SER A 179 -35.69 3.70 3.12
C SER A 179 -34.96 4.87 2.45
N LYS A 180 -35.68 5.99 2.30
CA LYS A 180 -35.17 7.28 1.82
C LYS A 180 -33.98 7.76 2.68
N GLN A 181 -32.79 7.84 2.10
CA GLN A 181 -31.70 8.66 2.62
C GLN A 181 -31.14 9.56 1.51
N LYS A 182 -30.86 10.81 1.88
CA LYS A 182 -30.53 11.97 1.05
C LYS A 182 -29.54 11.66 -0.08
N SER A 183 -29.85 12.20 -1.26
CA SER A 183 -29.27 11.95 -2.58
C SER A 183 -27.74 11.96 -2.61
N SER A 184 -27.14 10.83 -2.95
CA SER A 184 -25.78 10.80 -3.48
C SER A 184 -25.78 11.32 -4.92
N ASN A 185 -24.93 12.30 -5.21
CA ASN A 185 -24.78 12.89 -6.55
C ASN A 185 -24.10 11.94 -7.57
N LEU A 186 -24.08 10.62 -7.30
CA LEU A 186 -23.42 9.62 -8.13
C LEU A 186 -24.44 8.83 -8.97
N PRO A 187 -24.18 8.63 -10.27
CA PRO A 187 -25.13 7.97 -11.16
C PRO A 187 -25.33 6.50 -10.76
N SER A 188 -26.56 5.99 -10.88
CA SER A 188 -26.89 4.58 -10.62
C SER A 188 -26.59 3.65 -11.80
N GLY A 189 -26.37 4.20 -13.00
CA GLY A 189 -26.14 3.43 -14.22
C GLY A 189 -24.73 2.82 -14.31
N ILE A 190 -24.55 1.93 -15.28
CA ILE A 190 -23.26 1.33 -15.60
C ILE A 190 -22.50 2.26 -16.56
N LEU A 191 -21.26 2.62 -16.21
CA LEU A 191 -20.36 3.38 -17.08
C LEU A 191 -19.11 2.55 -17.38
N LYS A 192 -18.78 2.46 -18.67
CA LYS A 192 -17.63 1.71 -19.19
C LYS A 192 -17.11 2.38 -20.47
N VAL A 193 -15.96 1.93 -20.95
CA VAL A 193 -15.44 2.38 -22.25
C VAL A 193 -16.35 1.86 -23.36
N THR A 194 -16.78 2.75 -24.26
CA THR A 194 -17.65 2.47 -25.41
C THR A 194 -17.13 3.17 -26.66
N LYS A 195 -17.68 2.84 -27.84
CA LYS A 195 -17.44 3.57 -29.10
C LYS A 195 -18.80 4.01 -29.68
N PRO A 196 -19.12 5.31 -29.74
CA PRO A 196 -18.36 6.44 -29.22
C PRO A 196 -18.23 6.42 -27.68
N LEU A 197 -17.25 7.13 -27.13
CA LEU A 197 -17.01 7.17 -25.69
C LEU A 197 -18.24 7.71 -24.95
N THR A 198 -18.62 7.04 -23.86
CA THR A 198 -19.65 7.53 -22.94
C THR A 198 -19.18 8.85 -22.36
N LYS A 199 -20.00 9.89 -22.46
CA LYS A 199 -19.69 11.25 -22.00
C LYS A 199 -20.86 11.90 -21.27
N GLY A 200 -20.57 12.91 -20.46
CA GLY A 200 -21.58 13.78 -19.85
C GLY A 200 -21.43 13.96 -18.34
N PRO A 201 -22.36 14.71 -17.71
CA PRO A 201 -22.27 15.09 -16.30
C PRO A 201 -22.11 13.92 -15.33
N GLN A 202 -22.72 12.78 -15.65
CA GLN A 202 -22.62 11.54 -14.88
C GLN A 202 -21.19 10.98 -14.83
N VAL A 203 -20.42 11.11 -15.91
CA VAL A 203 -19.02 10.68 -15.95
C VAL A 203 -18.16 11.65 -15.14
N THR A 204 -18.38 12.95 -15.29
CA THR A 204 -17.70 13.99 -14.51
C THR A 204 -17.91 13.78 -13.01
N ALA A 205 -19.12 13.40 -12.57
CA ALA A 205 -19.43 13.11 -11.18
C ALA A 205 -18.59 11.93 -10.65
N VAL A 206 -18.45 10.85 -11.41
CA VAL A 206 -17.61 9.70 -11.05
C VAL A 206 -16.13 10.09 -11.00
N GLN A 207 -15.63 10.81 -11.99
CA GLN A 207 -14.23 11.27 -12.01
C GLN A 207 -13.91 12.20 -10.82
N LYS A 208 -14.83 13.12 -10.47
CA LYS A 208 -14.70 13.98 -9.28
C LYS A 208 -14.66 13.16 -8.01
N ALA A 209 -15.60 12.22 -7.84
CA ALA A 209 -15.67 11.37 -6.67
C ALA A 209 -14.42 10.49 -6.50
N LEU A 210 -13.94 9.89 -7.60
CA LEU A 210 -12.68 9.16 -7.61
C LEU A 210 -11.49 10.07 -7.26
N SER A 211 -11.44 11.29 -7.81
CA SER A 211 -10.39 12.26 -7.52
C SER A 211 -10.41 12.75 -6.06
N SER A 212 -11.58 12.91 -5.45
CA SER A 212 -11.74 13.18 -4.01
C SER A 212 -11.24 12.03 -3.14
N LEU A 213 -11.24 10.81 -3.68
CA LEU A 213 -10.65 9.62 -3.07
C LEU A 213 -9.22 9.35 -3.58
N TYR A 214 -8.58 10.33 -4.21
CA TYR A 214 -7.21 10.28 -4.73
C TYR A 214 -6.96 9.32 -5.92
N TYR A 215 -8.02 8.83 -6.57
CA TYR A 215 -7.98 8.03 -7.80
C TYR A 215 -8.19 8.92 -9.03
N TYR A 216 -7.14 9.62 -9.45
CA TYR A 216 -7.20 10.53 -10.58
C TYR A 216 -7.23 9.79 -11.92
N PRO A 217 -8.11 10.15 -12.88
CA PRO A 217 -8.00 9.72 -14.27
C PRO A 217 -6.60 9.98 -14.84
N ASP A 218 -6.04 11.18 -14.61
CA ASP A 218 -4.70 11.56 -15.07
C ASP A 218 -4.02 12.52 -14.08
N LYS A 219 -3.10 12.00 -13.27
CA LYS A 219 -2.40 12.78 -12.25
C LYS A 219 -1.30 13.62 -12.92
N GLY A 220 -1.57 14.91 -13.11
CA GLY A 220 -0.67 15.86 -13.77
C GLY A 220 -1.32 16.59 -14.95
N ALA A 221 -2.42 16.08 -15.48
CA ALA A 221 -3.24 16.81 -16.43
C ALA A 221 -4.04 17.93 -15.75
N LYS A 222 -4.51 18.90 -16.55
CA LYS A 222 -5.46 19.91 -16.08
C LYS A 222 -6.65 19.23 -15.39
N ASN A 223 -7.04 19.73 -14.22
CA ASN A 223 -8.11 19.17 -13.39
C ASN A 223 -7.95 17.67 -13.08
N ASN A 224 -6.71 17.15 -13.02
CA ASN A 224 -6.40 15.75 -12.77
C ASN A 224 -7.08 14.77 -13.77
N GLY A 225 -7.35 15.24 -15.00
CA GLY A 225 -7.98 14.44 -16.05
C GLY A 225 -9.50 14.30 -15.91
N ILE A 226 -10.17 15.17 -15.14
CA ILE A 226 -11.63 15.28 -15.12
C ILE A 226 -12.08 15.99 -16.40
N ASP A 227 -12.45 15.21 -17.41
CA ASP A 227 -12.83 15.67 -18.75
C ASP A 227 -14.29 15.34 -19.14
N GLY A 228 -15.00 14.56 -18.30
CA GLY A 228 -16.36 14.11 -18.57
C GLY A 228 -16.47 12.97 -19.59
N TYR A 229 -15.36 12.32 -19.96
CA TYR A 229 -15.31 11.17 -20.86
C TYR A 229 -14.89 9.89 -20.14
N TYR A 230 -15.65 8.81 -20.34
CA TYR A 230 -15.33 7.50 -19.78
C TYR A 230 -14.37 6.77 -20.74
N GLY A 231 -13.15 7.30 -20.83
CA GLY A 231 -12.07 6.73 -21.62
C GLY A 231 -11.18 5.76 -20.83
N PRO A 232 -10.11 5.23 -21.45
CA PRO A 232 -9.17 4.30 -20.81
C PRO A 232 -8.57 4.83 -19.50
N LYS A 233 -8.31 6.14 -19.40
CA LYS A 233 -7.79 6.79 -18.18
C LYS A 233 -8.79 6.73 -17.02
N THR A 234 -10.06 7.02 -17.28
CA THR A 234 -11.16 6.89 -16.32
C THR A 234 -11.37 5.44 -15.91
N ALA A 235 -11.39 4.51 -16.87
CA ALA A 235 -11.49 3.08 -16.59
C ALA A 235 -10.32 2.57 -15.74
N ASN A 236 -9.10 3.05 -15.98
CA ASN A 236 -7.94 2.74 -15.15
C ASN A 236 -8.05 3.33 -13.73
N ALA A 237 -8.59 4.55 -13.58
CA ALA A 237 -8.90 5.10 -12.25
C ALA A 237 -9.94 4.24 -11.50
N VAL A 238 -11.01 3.82 -12.17
CA VAL A 238 -12.03 2.92 -11.61
C VAL A 238 -11.43 1.56 -11.26
N LYS A 239 -10.60 0.99 -12.14
CA LYS A 239 -9.92 -0.28 -11.92
C LYS A 239 -9.00 -0.22 -10.70
N ARG A 240 -8.21 0.85 -10.56
CA ARG A 240 -7.38 1.09 -9.37
C ARG A 240 -8.25 1.23 -8.12
N PHE A 241 -9.34 2.01 -8.19
CA PHE A 241 -10.28 2.14 -7.07
C PHE A 241 -10.88 0.79 -6.66
N GLN A 242 -11.35 0.00 -7.62
CA GLN A 242 -11.94 -1.32 -7.39
C GLN A 242 -10.92 -2.27 -6.76
N LEU A 243 -9.72 -2.33 -7.32
CA LEU A 243 -8.62 -3.14 -6.80
C LEU A 243 -8.32 -2.78 -5.34
N MET A 244 -8.22 -1.49 -5.04
CA MET A 244 -7.94 -0.97 -3.71
C MET A 244 -9.08 -1.19 -2.70
N ASN A 245 -10.28 -1.51 -3.17
CA ASN A 245 -11.47 -1.65 -2.35
C ASN A 245 -12.07 -3.06 -2.34
N GLY A 246 -11.32 -4.06 -2.84
CA GLY A 246 -11.75 -5.45 -2.84
C GLY A 246 -12.93 -5.73 -3.79
N LEU A 247 -13.06 -4.94 -4.85
CA LEU A 247 -14.05 -5.15 -5.91
C LEU A 247 -13.39 -5.82 -7.12
N ALA A 248 -14.20 -6.42 -8.00
CA ALA A 248 -13.72 -6.86 -9.30
C ALA A 248 -13.11 -5.66 -10.05
N ALA A 249 -11.82 -5.75 -10.41
CA ALA A 249 -11.06 -4.68 -11.02
C ALA A 249 -11.23 -4.69 -12.56
N ASP A 250 -12.47 -4.57 -13.01
CA ASP A 250 -12.86 -4.60 -14.43
C ASP A 250 -12.83 -3.21 -15.09
N GLY A 251 -12.63 -2.14 -14.31
CA GLY A 251 -12.65 -0.76 -14.80
C GLY A 251 -14.06 -0.27 -15.16
N ILE A 252 -15.10 -0.99 -14.75
CA ILE A 252 -16.52 -0.67 -15.00
C ILE A 252 -17.12 -0.06 -13.73
N TYR A 253 -17.61 1.17 -13.85
CA TYR A 253 -18.39 1.77 -12.79
C TYR A 253 -19.80 1.18 -12.82
N GLY A 254 -20.23 0.61 -11.70
CA GLY A 254 -21.56 0.02 -11.51
C GLY A 254 -21.97 0.03 -10.03
N PRO A 255 -23.08 -0.63 -9.64
CA PRO A 255 -23.65 -0.51 -8.29
C PRO A 255 -22.67 -0.80 -7.15
N LYS A 256 -21.80 -1.81 -7.29
CA LYS A 256 -20.79 -2.14 -6.27
C LYS A 256 -19.74 -1.03 -6.13
N THR A 257 -19.23 -0.53 -7.25
CA THR A 257 -18.29 0.60 -7.29
C THR A 257 -18.92 1.87 -6.70
N LYS A 258 -20.15 2.19 -7.09
CA LYS A 258 -20.95 3.31 -6.57
C LYS A 258 -21.07 3.25 -5.05
N ASN A 259 -21.62 2.16 -4.52
CA ASN A 259 -21.87 2.01 -3.08
C ASN A 259 -20.58 2.18 -2.27
N LYS A 260 -19.47 1.66 -2.80
CA LYS A 260 -18.18 1.77 -2.12
C LYS A 260 -17.63 3.20 -2.14
N ILE A 261 -17.73 3.91 -3.27
CA ILE A 261 -17.36 5.33 -3.34
C ILE A 261 -18.19 6.14 -2.35
N GLU A 262 -19.51 5.92 -2.30
CA GLU A 262 -20.40 6.63 -1.37
C GLU A 262 -20.08 6.36 0.10
N GLN A 263 -19.77 5.11 0.45
CA GLN A 263 -19.34 4.76 1.81
C GLN A 263 -18.07 5.51 2.23
N LEU A 264 -17.13 5.72 1.30
CA LEU A 264 -15.87 6.40 1.57
C LEU A 264 -16.00 7.92 1.58
N LEU A 265 -16.95 8.49 0.84
CA LEU A 265 -17.21 9.93 0.84
C LEU A 265 -18.08 10.42 2.01
N LYS A 266 -18.74 9.50 2.74
CA LYS A 266 -19.56 9.81 3.92
C LYS A 266 -18.77 9.88 5.24
N LYS A 267 -17.47 9.58 5.21
CA LYS A 267 -16.57 9.63 6.36
C LYS A 267 -15.74 10.91 6.31
#